data_AF-A0A921LBZ7-F1
#
_entry.id   AF-A0A921LBZ7-F1
#
_cell.length_a   1.000
_cell.length_b   1.000
_cell.length_c   1.000
_cell.angle_alpha   90.00
_cell.angle_beta   90.00
_cell.angle_gamma   90.00
#
_symmetry.space_group_name_H-M   'P 1'
#
loop_
_entity.id
_entity.type
_entity.pdbx_description
1 polymer ?
#
loop_
_entity_poly.entity_id
_entity_poly.type
_entity_poly.pdbx_seq_one_letter_code
_entity_poly.pdbx_strand_id
1 'polypeptide(L)' 'MKKPLSKSQIVCITLLWALLCYYVLVYSERIDGPVILMILISAALVFIPVIQSLKKR' A
#
# COMPACT_ATOMS: atom_id res chain seq x y z
N MET A 1 -4.63 11.92 -21.86
CA MET A 1 -4.89 12.78 -20.68
C MET A 1 -4.20 12.19 -19.45
N LYS A 2 -3.00 12.64 -19.08
CA LYS A 2 -2.32 12.20 -17.85
C LYS A 2 -2.88 13.01 -16.68
N LYS A 3 -4.02 12.61 -16.13
CA LYS A 3 -4.56 13.23 -14.91
C LYS A 3 -3.57 12.93 -13.77
N PRO A 4 -2.98 13.94 -13.13
CA PRO A 4 -2.14 13.70 -11.96
C PRO A 4 -3.03 13.09 -10.87
N LEU A 5 -2.64 11.92 -10.37
CA LEU A 5 -3.32 11.28 -9.23
C LEU A 5 -3.40 12.29 -8.09
N SER A 6 -4.62 12.59 -7.66
CA SER A 6 -4.87 13.58 -6.61
C SER A 6 -4.30 13.05 -5.28
N LYS A 7 -3.81 13.93 -4.40
CA LYS A 7 -3.24 13.51 -3.10
C LYS A 7 -4.20 12.61 -2.32
N SER A 8 -5.51 12.87 -2.43
CA SER A 8 -6.55 12.05 -1.80
C SER A 8 -6.64 10.64 -2.39
N GLN A 9 -6.37 10.45 -3.69
CA GLN A 9 -6.33 9.11 -4.29
C GLN A 9 -5.15 8.29 -3.75
N ILE A 10 -3.98 8.92 -3.57
CA ILE A 10 -2.83 8.24 -2.96
C ILE A 10 -3.19 7.77 -1.57
N VAL A 11 -3.74 8.64 -0.72
CA VAL A 11 -4.17 8.29 0.64
C VAL A 11 -5.24 7.20 0.64
N CYS A 12 -6.24 7.29 -0.25
CA CYS A 12 -7.24 6.23 -0.41
C CYS A 12 -6.62 4.89 -0.80
N ILE A 13 -5.65 4.87 -1.73
CA ILE A 13 -4.95 3.65 -2.14
C ILE A 13 -4.14 3.08 -0.97
N THR A 14 -3.47 3.92 -0.18
CA THR A 14 -2.71 3.48 1.00
C THR A 14 -3.62 2.85 2.06
N LEU A 15 -4.78 3.47 2.33
CA LEU A 15 -5.77 2.94 3.28
C LEU A 15 -6.35 1.61 2.80
N LEU A 16 -6.71 1.54 1.51
CA LEU A 16 -7.24 0.32 0.90
C LEU A 16 -6.19 -0.82 0.96
N TRP A 17 -4.93 -0.49 0.70
CA TRP A 17 -3.81 -1.43 0.79
C TRP A 17 -3.63 -1.99 2.21
N ALA A 18 -3.68 -1.14 3.23
CA ALA A 18 -3.57 -1.58 4.63
C ALA A 18 -4.73 -2.51 5.03
N LEU A 19 -5.95 -2.20 4.57
CA LEU A 19 -7.13 -3.05 4.78
C LEU A 19 -6.96 -4.42 4.11
N LEU A 20 -6.43 -4.45 2.89
CA LEU A 20 -6.16 -5.69 2.16
C LEU A 20 -5.08 -6.52 2.86
N CYS A 21 -4.00 -5.88 3.32
CA CYS A 21 -2.94 -6.55 4.06
C CYS A 21 -3.45 -7.12 5.40
N TYR A 22 -4.32 -6.40 6.09
CA TYR A 22 -4.97 -6.90 7.32
C TYR A 22 -5.81 -8.15 7.02
N TYR A 23 -6.60 -8.13 5.94
CA TYR A 23 -7.38 -9.29 5.53
C TYR A 23 -6.47 -10.48 5.20
N VAL A 24 -5.41 -10.26 4.42
CA VAL A 24 -4.42 -11.32 4.13
C VAL A 24 -3.81 -11.84 5.43
N LEU A 25 -3.44 -10.98 6.38
CA LEU A 25 -2.83 -11.41 7.64
C LEU A 25 -3.78 -12.23 8.52
N VAL A 26 -5.06 -11.84 8.57
CA VAL A 26 -6.08 -12.51 9.38
C VAL A 26 -6.50 -13.85 8.79
N TYR A 27 -6.59 -13.93 7.46
CA TYR A 27 -7.06 -15.14 6.76
C TYR A 27 -5.92 -16.08 6.35
N SER A 28 -4.66 -15.63 6.38
CA SER A 28 -3.50 -16.49 6.14
C SER A 28 -3.14 -17.24 7.42
N GLU A 29 -3.87 -18.33 7.68
CA GLU A 29 -3.69 -19.22 8.84
C GLU A 29 -2.30 -19.92 8.85
N ARG A 30 -1.62 -19.91 7.70
CA ARG A 30 -0.19 -20.21 7.59
C ARG A 30 0.52 -18.98 7.04
N ILE A 31 1.48 -18.48 7.81
CA ILE A 31 2.38 -17.43 7.36
C ILE A 31 3.38 -18.09 6.42
N ASP A 32 2.99 -18.22 5.15
CA ASP A 32 3.89 -18.64 4.09
C ASP A 32 4.87 -17.49 3.83
N GLY A 33 6.18 -17.71 4.06
CA GLY A 33 7.24 -16.72 3.84
C GLY A 33 7.14 -15.89 2.54
N PRO A 34 6.68 -16.46 1.41
CA PRO A 34 6.41 -15.70 0.18
C PRO A 34 5.35 -14.59 0.31
N VAL A 35 4.32 -14.79 1.14
CA VAL A 35 3.25 -13.80 1.36
C VAL A 35 3.79 -12.56 2.08
N ILE A 36 4.66 -12.75 3.07
CA ILE A 36 5.33 -11.64 3.75
C ILE A 36 6.18 -10.82 2.77
N LEU A 37 6.95 -11.50 1.91
CA LEU A 37 7.79 -10.83 0.91
C LEU A 37 6.95 -10.04 -0.10
N MET A 38 5.84 -10.61 -0.56
CA MET A 38 4.86 -9.92 -1.43
C MET A 38 4.30 -8.66 -0.77
N ILE A 39 3.90 -8.75 0.51
CA ILE A 39 3.38 -7.61 1.27
C ILE A 39 4.46 -6.53 1.42
N LEU A 40 5.71 -6.89 1.73
CA LEU A 40 6.83 -5.95 1.87
C LEU A 40 7.11 -5.17 0.57
N ILE A 41 7.15 -5.87 -0.57
CA ILE A 41 7.36 -5.24 -1.88
C ILE A 41 6.18 -4.32 -2.22
N SER A 42 4.94 -4.79 -1.98
CA SER A 42 3.74 -4.01 -2.18
C SER A 42 3.72 -2.75 -1.29
N ALA A 43 4.15 -2.86 -0.03
CA ALA A 43 4.27 -1.76 0.91
C ALA A 43 5.23 -0.69 0.37
N ALA A 44 6.42 -1.09 -0.08
CA ALA A 44 7.41 -0.18 -0.63
C ALA A 44 6.86 0.61 -1.82
N LEU A 45 6.12 -0.04 -2.73
CA LEU A 45 5.49 0.61 -3.89
C LEU A 45 4.43 1.63 -3.48
N VAL A 46 3.58 1.28 -2.52
CA VAL A 46 2.51 2.18 -2.03
C VAL A 46 3.07 3.31 -1.17
N PHE A 47 4.25 3.14 -0.56
CA PHE A 47 4.89 4.15 0.29
C PHE A 47 5.59 5.28 -0.51
N ILE A 48 6.09 5.00 -1.73
CA ILE A 48 6.69 6.00 -2.62
C ILE A 48 5.77 7.23 -2.83
N PRO A 49 4.50 7.09 -3.26
CA PRO A 49 3.63 8.24 -3.46
C PRO A 49 3.24 8.94 -2.14
N VAL A 50 3.28 8.23 -1.00
CA VAL A 50 3.06 8.82 0.33
C VAL A 50 4.20 9.77 0.69
N ILE A 51 5.46 9.35 0.52
CA ILE A 51 6.63 10.21 0.75
C ILE A 51 6.57 11.45 -0.17
N GLN A 52 6.22 11.27 -1.44
CA GLN A 52 6.05 12.40 -2.37
C GLN A 52 4.95 13.36 -1.92
N SER A 53 3.88 12.84 -1.32
CA SER A 53 2.77 13.64 -0.80
C SER A 53 3.16 14.46 0.44
N LEU A 54 3.98 13.87 1.32
CA LEU A 54 4.54 14.50 2.52
C LEU A 54 5.60 15.55 2.20
N LYS A 55 6.49 15.29 1.25
CA LYS A 55 7.54 16.24 0.84
C LYS A 55 6.99 17.50 0.15
N LYS A 56 5.74 17.43 -0.34
CA LYS A 56 5.04 18.54 -0.99
C LYS A 56 4.16 19.34 -0.01
N ARG A 57 4.46 19.29 1.29
CA ARG A 57 3.87 20.09 2.38
C ARG A 57 4.94 20.98 2.97
#